data_AF-A0A7D4Y8Y2-F1
#
_entry.id   AF-A0A7D4Y8Y2-F1
#
_cell.length_a   1.000
_cell.length_b   1.000
_cell.length_c   1.000
_cell.angle_alpha   90.00
_cell.angle_beta   90.00
_cell.angle_gamma   90.00
#
_symmetry.space_group_name_H-M   'P 1'
#
loop_
_entity.id
_entity.type
_entity.pdbx_description
1 polymer ?
#
loop_
_entity_poly.entity_id
_entity_poly.type
_entity_poly.pdbx_seq_one_letter_code
_entity_poly.pdbx_strand_id
1 'polypeptide(L)' 'MLWRPHEGDDIQRVQYVDDAVSLGWHKDDDHPDLGVTHFQLAREGEVKHEPADIEVEAPLSVLEICLERLRKRLQEDVNN' A
#
# COMPACT_ATOMS: atom_id res chain seq x y z
N MET A 1 -7.97 17.54 9.43
CA MET A 1 -8.27 16.11 9.53
C MET A 1 -6.94 15.39 9.43
N LEU A 2 -6.49 14.70 10.49
CA LEU A 2 -5.24 13.93 10.47
C LEU A 2 -5.59 12.51 10.00
N TRP A 3 -5.02 12.08 8.88
CA TRP A 3 -5.09 10.68 8.48
C TRP A 3 -4.18 9.85 9.39
N ARG A 4 -4.62 8.65 9.77
CA ARG A 4 -3.86 7.64 10.50
C ARG A 4 -4.29 6.27 9.99
N PRO A 5 -3.39 5.28 9.96
CA PRO A 5 -3.81 3.96 9.60
C PRO A 5 -4.82 3.40 10.61
N HIS A 6 -5.93 2.87 10.15
CA HIS A 6 -6.89 2.08 10.94
C HIS A 6 -6.57 0.60 10.72
N GLU A 7 -6.34 -0.14 11.81
CA GLU A 7 -6.26 -1.59 11.73
C GLU A 7 -7.54 -2.14 11.11
N GLY A 8 -7.41 -2.86 10.00
CA GLY A 8 -8.52 -3.49 9.29
C GLY A 8 -9.18 -2.68 8.17
N ASP A 9 -8.96 -1.35 8.09
CA ASP A 9 -9.72 -0.51 7.12
C ASP A 9 -8.86 0.11 6.00
N ASP A 10 -7.52 0.10 6.10
CA ASP A 10 -6.68 0.66 5.04
C ASP A 10 -6.25 -0.40 4.03
N ILE A 11 -6.90 -0.35 2.87
CA ILE A 11 -6.49 -1.09 1.68
C ILE A 11 -5.13 -0.54 1.20
N GLN A 12 -4.10 -1.38 1.18
CA GLN A 12 -2.78 -1.03 0.66
C GLN A 12 -2.35 -2.00 -0.43
N ARG A 13 -1.76 -1.48 -1.51
CA ARG A 13 -1.32 -2.31 -2.65
C ARG A 13 0.01 -1.82 -3.19
N VAL A 14 0.93 -2.76 -3.39
CA VAL A 14 2.14 -2.57 -4.20
C VAL A 14 2.03 -3.51 -5.39
N GLN A 15 1.76 -2.94 -6.56
CA GLN A 15 1.44 -3.70 -7.77
C GLN A 15 2.40 -3.34 -8.91
N TYR A 16 2.94 -4.36 -9.57
CA TYR A 16 3.54 -4.25 -10.89
C TYR A 16 2.54 -4.74 -11.95
N VAL A 17 2.42 -4.02 -13.05
CA VAL A 17 1.55 -4.37 -14.17
C VAL A 17 2.29 -4.12 -15.49
N ASP A 18 2.31 -5.14 -16.35
CA ASP A 18 2.68 -5.04 -17.76
C ASP A 18 1.67 -5.80 -18.65
N ASP A 19 1.99 -5.93 -19.93
CA ASP A 19 1.12 -6.58 -20.92
C ASP A 19 0.98 -8.10 -20.73
N ALA A 20 1.88 -8.75 -19.98
CA ALA A 20 1.93 -10.19 -19.79
C ALA A 20 1.56 -10.63 -18.37
N VAL A 21 1.79 -9.77 -17.37
CA VAL A 21 1.66 -10.11 -15.96
C VAL A 21 1.19 -8.92 -15.12
N SER A 22 0.37 -9.23 -14.12
CA SER A 22 0.03 -8.32 -13.03
C SER A 22 0.34 -9.04 -11.71
N LEU A 23 1.26 -8.52 -10.91
CA LEU A 23 1.64 -9.15 -9.65
C LEU A 23 1.93 -8.13 -8.56
N GLY A 24 1.68 -8.49 -7.31
CA GLY A 24 1.89 -7.57 -6.20
C GLY A 24 1.39 -8.08 -4.86
N TRP A 25 1.67 -7.28 -3.84
CA TRP A 25 1.20 -7.52 -2.47
C TRP A 25 0.02 -6.62 -2.15
N HIS A 26 -1.00 -7.22 -1.56
CA HIS A 26 -2.25 -6.59 -1.19
C HIS A 26 -2.42 -6.74 0.32
N LYS A 27 -2.90 -5.66 0.95
CA LYS A 27 -3.41 -5.66 2.32
C LYS A 27 -4.88 -5.25 2.26
N ASP A 28 -5.77 -6.22 2.34
CA ASP A 28 -7.22 -6.07 2.36
C ASP A 28 -7.87 -7.31 3.01
N ASP A 29 -9.20 -7.35 3.07
CA ASP A 29 -10.00 -8.40 3.70
C ASP A 29 -10.79 -9.25 2.69
N ASP A 30 -10.50 -9.11 1.39
CA ASP A 30 -11.20 -9.81 0.30
C ASP A 30 -10.90 -11.33 0.28
N HIS A 31 -9.82 -11.77 0.95
CA HIS A 31 -9.35 -13.15 1.01
C HIS A 31 -9.17 -13.65 2.46
N PRO A 32 -10.28 -13.96 3.17
CA PRO A 32 -10.23 -14.27 4.60
C PRO A 32 -9.40 -15.52 4.94
N ASP A 33 -9.20 -16.41 3.98
CA ASP A 33 -8.38 -17.62 4.11
C ASP A 33 -6.86 -17.36 4.02
N LEU A 34 -6.45 -16.21 3.48
CA LEU A 34 -5.05 -15.84 3.27
C LEU A 34 -4.53 -14.85 4.33
N GLY A 35 -5.41 -14.38 5.21
CA GLY A 35 -5.12 -13.32 6.17
C GLY A 35 -5.22 -11.92 5.54
N VAL A 36 -4.84 -10.90 6.31
CA VAL A 36 -4.96 -9.49 5.91
C VAL A 36 -3.91 -9.05 4.91
N THR A 37 -2.96 -9.91 4.54
CA THR A 37 -1.94 -9.61 3.55
C THR A 37 -1.71 -10.85 2.70
N HIS A 38 -1.68 -10.66 1.38
CA HIS A 38 -1.47 -11.76 0.44
C HIS A 38 -0.74 -11.26 -0.81
N PHE A 39 -0.09 -12.19 -1.50
CA PHE A 39 0.46 -11.97 -2.82
C PHE A 39 -0.54 -12.41 -3.88
N GLN A 40 -0.70 -11.61 -4.93
CA GLN A 40 -1.53 -11.95 -6.08
C GLN A 40 -0.67 -11.97 -7.34
N LEU A 41 -0.85 -12.99 -8.17
CA LEU A 41 -0.28 -13.11 -9.51
C LEU A 41 -1.41 -13.41 -10.51
N ALA A 42 -1.57 -12.53 -11.49
CA ALA A 42 -2.44 -12.72 -12.64
C ALA A 42 -1.60 -12.79 -13.93
N ARG A 43 -1.72 -13.89 -14.67
CA ARG A 43 -1.02 -14.12 -15.94
C ARG A 43 -1.84 -15.07 -16.82
N GLU A 44 -1.91 -14.78 -18.13
CA GLU A 44 -2.52 -15.67 -19.13
C GLU A 44 -3.97 -16.11 -18.79
N GLY A 45 -4.73 -15.23 -18.12
CA GLY A 45 -6.11 -15.51 -17.68
C GLY A 45 -6.22 -16.34 -16.40
N GLU A 46 -5.11 -16.75 -15.81
CA GLU A 46 -5.07 -17.38 -14.49
C GLU A 46 -4.75 -16.36 -13.40
N VAL A 47 -5.39 -16.52 -12.23
CA VAL A 47 -5.10 -15.74 -11.02
C VAL A 47 -4.74 -16.71 -9.89
N LYS A 48 -3.62 -16.43 -9.22
CA LYS A 48 -3.13 -17.16 -8.06
C LYS A 48 -2.98 -16.20 -6.88
N HIS A 49 -3.33 -16.69 -5.70
CA HIS A 49 -3.18 -15.96 -4.46
C HIS A 49 -2.38 -16.82 -3.48
N GLU A 50 -1.45 -16.22 -2.77
CA GLU A 50 -0.60 -16.88 -1.78
C GLU A 50 -0.60 -16.06 -0.48
N PRO A 51 -0.72 -16.69 0.70
CA PRO A 51 -0.62 -15.98 1.98
C PRO A 51 0.73 -15.26 2.08
N ALA A 52 0.73 -14.07 2.68
CA ALA A 52 1.96 -13.34 2.96
C ALA A 52 1.91 -12.72 4.35
N ASP A 53 3.05 -12.68 5.02
CA ASP A 53 3.21 -12.00 6.30
C ASP A 53 4.22 -10.87 6.13
N ILE A 54 3.73 -9.62 6.17
CA ILE A 54 4.53 -8.41 6.00
C ILE A 54 4.39 -7.58 7.27
N GLU A 55 5.28 -7.83 8.22
CA GLU A 55 5.46 -7.02 9.42
C GLU A 55 6.36 -5.82 9.10
N VAL A 56 5.78 -4.70 8.68
CA VAL A 56 6.51 -3.43 8.59
C VAL A 56 5.72 -2.36 9.28
N GLU A 57 6.31 -1.70 10.29
CA GLU A 57 5.73 -0.49 10.88
C GLU A 57 5.73 0.64 9.83
N ALA A 58 4.63 0.71 9.10
CA ALA A 58 4.08 1.89 8.46
C ALA A 58 5.05 2.72 7.57
N PRO A 59 5.77 2.11 6.60
CA PRO A 59 6.64 2.86 5.68
C PRO A 59 5.87 3.89 4.84
N LEU A 60 4.59 3.63 4.53
CA LEU A 60 3.69 4.58 3.87
C LEU A 60 3.33 5.76 4.78
N SER A 61 3.04 5.53 6.06
CA SER A 61 2.76 6.63 7.00
C SER A 61 3.97 7.55 7.18
N VAL A 62 5.20 7.00 7.14
CA VAL A 62 6.42 7.82 7.14
C VAL A 62 6.50 8.67 5.88
N LEU A 63 6.23 8.11 4.70
CA LEU A 63 6.21 8.85 3.44
C LEU A 63 5.18 9.98 3.45
N GLU A 64 3.97 9.70 3.91
CA GLU A 64 2.89 10.68 3.98
C GLU A 64 3.19 11.82 4.97
N ILE A 65 3.71 11.50 6.17
CA ILE A 65 4.17 12.51 7.14
C ILE A 65 5.24 13.40 6.51
N CYS A 66 6.19 12.80 5.78
CA CYS A 66 7.21 13.55 5.06
C CYS A 66 6.61 14.48 4.00
N LEU A 67 5.65 14.01 3.21
CA LEU A 67 4.97 14.83 2.18
C LEU A 67 4.18 15.99 2.79
N GLU A 68 3.45 15.77 3.89
CA GLU A 68 2.71 16.84 4.58
C GLU A 68 3.66 17.91 5.12
N ARG A 69 4.75 17.49 5.77
CA ARG A 69 5.76 18.40 6.32
C ARG A 69 6.50 19.16 5.22
N LEU A 70 6.83 18.49 4.12
CA LEU A 70 7.51 19.10 2.98
C LEU A 70 6.65 20.19 2.35
N ARG A 71 5.33 19.97 2.20
CA ARG A 71 4.40 20.98 1.71
C ARG A 71 4.36 22.22 2.59
N LYS A 72 4.27 22.04 3.92
CA LYS A 72 4.29 23.16 4.88
C LYS A 72 5.60 23.95 4.76
N ARG A 73 6.72 23.23 4.70
CA ARG A 73 8.05 23.86 4.57
C ARG A 73 8.22 24.64 3.26
N LEU A 74 7.73 24.10 2.14
CA LEU A 74 7.69 24.81 0.86
C LEU A 74 6.92 26.13 0.93
N GLN A 75 5.80 26.16 1.65
CA GLN A 75 5.01 27.38 1.82
C GLN A 75 5.72 28.42 2.69
N GLU A 76 6.50 28.00 3.68
CA GLU A 76 7.29 28.90 4.54
C GLU A 76 8.51 29.47 3.81
N ASP A 77 9.22 28.64 3.05
CA ASP A 77 10.47 29.02 2.39
C ASP A 77 10.25 29.79 1.07
N VAL A 78 9.10 29.63 0.39
CA VAL A 78 8.77 30.38 -0.86
C VAL A 78 8.17 31.76 -0.56
N ASN A 79 7.61 31.97 0.64
CA ASN A 79 7.02 33.25 1.06
C ASN A 79 7.99 34.13 1.88
N ASN A 80 9.26 33.72 2.00
CA ASN A 80 10.38 34.49 2.57
C ASN A 80 11.36 34.88 1.46
#